data_AF-A0A9W7YNJ6-F1
#
_entry.id   AF-A0A9W7YNJ6-F1
#
_cell.length_a   1.000
_cell.length_b   1.000
_cell.length_c   1.000
_cell.angle_alpha   90.00
_cell.angle_beta   90.00
_cell.angle_gamma   90.00
#
_symmetry.space_group_name_H-M   'P 1'
#
loop_
_entity.id
_entity.type
_entity.pdbx_description
1 polymer ?
#
loop_
_entity_poly.entity_id
_entity_poly.type
_entity_poly.pdbx_seq_one_letter_code
_entity_poly.pdbx_strand_id
1 'polypeptide(L)'
;MGLCGYALKWIHADKISSEKKLVLDDSFPPDKAVDFILLLKVALDTLDKAPLEDHHLASSTKQAVAIVMNFSTIEPQAIRDVWLPKGHMWKHVDTIFGLFKDIVYHVVDTFSDDNNLPSAIADTYQAELTPLMLVLVRLVSEHPDVREHLFYKVYPKDAIDFAVLPENRPGMAAKLVRLMRSPDSGPFSVSTITGDLLLALLGNDIRQFILTVGYGNAAGYMVARHIEIPADIIEQVRESSSESGAVNPVTGRYWSQEDTNQELANMTDEEKEREAERLFVLFERLNKTGIIKTANPVRAAAESGRFEELDDCD
;
A
#
# COMPACT_ATOMS: atom_id res chain seq x y z
N MET A 1 10.02 17.08 -28.16
CA MET A 1 9.45 16.74 -26.85
C MET A 1 9.78 15.28 -26.59
N GLY A 2 10.55 14.99 -25.53
CA GLY A 2 10.98 13.62 -25.23
C GLY A 2 9.80 12.72 -24.83
N LEU A 3 9.92 11.42 -25.09
CA LEU A 3 8.95 10.35 -24.76
C LEU A 3 8.36 10.47 -23.34
N CYS A 4 9.14 11.00 -22.39
CA CYS A 4 8.72 11.26 -21.01
C CYS A 4 7.57 12.29 -20.90
N GLY A 5 7.53 13.29 -21.79
CA GLY A 5 6.46 14.30 -21.82
C GLY A 5 5.14 13.81 -22.42
N TYR A 6 5.18 12.73 -23.21
CA TYR A 6 3.99 12.09 -23.76
C TYR A 6 3.33 11.18 -22.72
N ALA A 7 4.14 10.42 -21.97
CA ALA A 7 3.66 9.50 -20.93
C ALA A 7 3.11 10.22 -19.68
N LEU A 8 3.76 11.30 -19.22
CA LEU A 8 3.28 12.06 -18.05
C LEU A 8 1.93 12.73 -18.29
N LYS A 9 1.63 13.18 -19.52
CA LYS A 9 0.32 13.76 -19.83
C LYS A 9 -0.80 12.72 -19.81
N TRP A 10 -0.51 11.47 -20.13
CA TRP A 10 -1.49 10.39 -20.17
C TRP A 10 -1.85 9.87 -18.77
N ILE A 11 -0.85 9.75 -17.87
CA ILE A 11 -1.06 9.39 -16.45
C ILE A 11 -1.88 10.48 -15.71
N HIS A 12 -1.76 11.74 -16.12
CA HIS A 12 -2.51 12.86 -15.53
C HIS A 12 -3.82 13.21 -16.27
N ALA A 13 -4.11 12.62 -17.43
CA ALA A 13 -5.31 12.95 -18.21
C ALA A 13 -6.61 12.51 -17.50
N ASP A 14 -6.56 11.47 -16.67
CA ASP A 14 -7.72 10.98 -15.91
C ASP A 14 -8.07 11.83 -14.67
N LYS A 15 -7.27 12.84 -14.32
CA LYS A 15 -7.53 13.73 -13.17
C LYS A 15 -7.78 15.20 -13.55
N ILE A 16 -7.79 15.56 -14.84
CA ILE A 16 -8.10 16.94 -15.26
C ILE A 16 -9.58 17.02 -15.61
N SER A 17 -10.33 17.57 -14.65
CA SER A 17 -11.69 18.09 -14.77
C SER A 17 -11.97 18.70 -16.15
N SER A 18 -12.93 18.10 -16.85
CA SER A 18 -14.02 18.67 -17.66
C SER A 18 -13.83 19.85 -18.64
N GLU A 19 -12.66 20.46 -18.85
CA GLU A 19 -12.54 21.57 -19.81
C GLU A 19 -11.29 21.48 -20.69
N LYS A 20 -11.54 21.30 -22.00
CA LYS A 20 -10.61 21.10 -23.13
C LYS A 20 -10.01 19.70 -23.25
N LYS A 21 -10.79 18.80 -23.84
CA LYS A 21 -10.26 17.75 -24.73
C LYS A 21 -9.38 18.42 -25.80
N LEU A 22 -8.07 18.42 -25.58
CA LEU A 22 -7.11 18.62 -26.65
C LEU A 22 -7.30 17.45 -27.61
N VAL A 23 -7.94 17.72 -28.75
CA VAL A 23 -7.96 16.80 -29.88
C VAL A 23 -6.55 16.80 -30.48
N LEU A 24 -5.61 16.12 -29.82
CA LEU A 24 -4.51 15.51 -30.55
C LEU A 24 -5.04 14.21 -31.12
N ASP A 25 -4.70 13.94 -32.38
CA ASP A 25 -4.89 12.65 -33.01
C ASP A 25 -3.99 11.64 -32.27
N ASP A 26 -4.51 11.11 -31.16
CA ASP A 26 -3.86 10.16 -30.23
C ASP A 26 -3.81 8.74 -30.80
N SER A 27 -3.92 8.59 -32.13
CA SER A 27 -3.79 7.30 -32.77
C SER A 27 -2.33 6.83 -32.69
N PHE A 28 -2.14 5.60 -32.19
CA PHE A 28 -0.86 4.91 -32.19
C PHE A 28 -0.23 5.02 -33.60
N PRO A 29 0.99 5.56 -33.77
CA PRO A 29 1.54 5.87 -35.09
C PRO A 29 1.64 4.57 -35.91
N PRO A 30 0.80 4.39 -36.94
CA PRO A 30 0.66 3.10 -37.61
C PRO A 30 1.97 2.64 -38.25
N ASP A 31 2.75 3.62 -38.74
CA ASP A 31 4.03 3.43 -39.42
C ASP A 31 5.12 2.80 -38.52
N LYS A 32 4.98 2.92 -37.19
CA LYS A 32 5.97 2.42 -36.21
C LYS A 32 5.43 1.32 -35.31
N ALA A 33 4.18 0.88 -35.50
CA ALA A 33 3.52 -0.09 -34.62
C ALA A 33 4.27 -1.41 -34.50
N VAL A 34 4.82 -1.88 -35.62
CA VAL A 34 5.61 -3.10 -35.64
C VAL A 34 6.87 -2.96 -34.79
N ASP A 35 7.58 -1.83 -34.89
CA ASP A 35 8.82 -1.60 -34.15
C ASP A 35 8.58 -1.51 -32.64
N PHE A 36 7.51 -0.83 -32.21
CA PHE A 36 7.13 -0.73 -30.80
C PHE A 36 6.68 -2.08 -30.22
N ILE A 37 5.90 -2.86 -30.97
CA ILE A 37 5.51 -4.22 -30.58
C ILE A 37 6.75 -5.11 -30.43
N LEU A 38 7.69 -5.02 -31.37
CA LEU A 38 8.93 -5.78 -31.32
C LEU A 38 9.79 -5.36 -30.13
N LEU A 39 9.89 -4.05 -29.86
CA LEU A 39 10.63 -3.53 -28.71
C LEU A 39 10.05 -4.04 -27.39
N LEU A 40 8.73 -3.96 -27.21
CA LEU A 40 8.06 -4.49 -26.03
C LEU A 40 8.30 -5.99 -25.88
N LYS A 41 8.15 -6.75 -26.97
CA LYS A 41 8.38 -8.20 -26.97
C LYS A 41 9.81 -8.55 -26.56
N VAL A 42 10.81 -7.86 -27.12
CA VAL A 42 12.22 -8.08 -26.77
C VAL A 42 12.49 -7.74 -25.31
N ALA A 43 11.91 -6.64 -24.81
CA ALA A 43 12.07 -6.26 -23.42
C ALA A 43 11.45 -7.29 -22.47
N LEU A 44 10.21 -7.74 -22.73
CA LEU A 44 9.56 -8.78 -21.93
C LEU A 44 10.27 -10.14 -22.02
N ASP A 45 10.73 -10.54 -23.21
CA ASP A 45 11.53 -11.77 -23.38
C ASP A 45 12.88 -11.67 -22.65
N THR A 46 13.44 -10.46 -22.49
CA THR A 46 14.65 -10.23 -21.70
C THR A 46 14.37 -10.40 -20.21
N LEU A 47 13.25 -9.87 -19.71
CA LEU A 47 12.81 -10.08 -18.32
C LEU A 47 12.62 -11.57 -18.02
N ASP A 48 11.99 -12.32 -18.94
CA ASP A 48 11.72 -13.74 -18.75
C ASP A 48 12.98 -14.62 -18.71
N LYS A 49 14.09 -14.16 -19.28
CA LYS A 49 15.33 -14.94 -19.43
C LYS A 49 16.43 -14.53 -18.44
N ALA A 50 16.36 -13.33 -17.91
CA ALA A 50 17.44 -12.77 -17.10
C ALA A 50 17.19 -13.06 -15.61
N PRO A 51 18.03 -13.87 -14.95
CA PRO A 51 17.92 -14.10 -13.52
C PRO A 51 18.36 -12.86 -12.72
N LEU A 52 18.03 -12.85 -11.43
CA LEU A 52 18.66 -11.93 -10.47
C LEU A 52 20.13 -12.31 -10.29
N GLU A 53 21.00 -11.31 -10.24
CA GLU A 53 22.41 -11.43 -9.88
C GLU A 53 22.55 -10.94 -8.44
N ASP A 54 22.80 -11.85 -7.48
CA ASP A 54 22.94 -11.52 -6.05
C ASP A 54 21.78 -10.68 -5.48
N HIS A 55 20.53 -11.06 -5.77
CA HIS A 55 19.31 -10.34 -5.39
C HIS A 55 19.16 -8.93 -6.00
N HIS A 56 20.00 -8.58 -6.97
CA HIS A 56 19.87 -7.38 -7.78
C HIS A 56 19.43 -7.69 -9.21
N LEU A 57 18.75 -6.74 -9.83
CA LEU A 57 18.45 -6.82 -11.27
C LEU A 57 19.75 -6.68 -12.07
N ALA A 58 20.00 -7.65 -12.96
CA ALA A 58 21.06 -7.54 -13.96
C ALA A 58 20.88 -6.27 -14.82
N SER A 59 21.96 -5.75 -15.40
CA SER A 59 21.92 -4.50 -16.17
C SER A 59 20.92 -4.53 -17.33
N SER A 60 20.84 -5.67 -18.04
CA SER A 60 19.86 -5.89 -19.11
C SER A 60 18.42 -5.89 -18.59
N THR A 61 18.17 -6.50 -17.43
CA THR A 61 16.86 -6.53 -16.77
C THR A 61 16.44 -5.12 -16.36
N LYS A 62 17.34 -4.32 -15.77
CA LYS A 62 17.08 -2.91 -15.41
C LYS A 62 16.62 -2.09 -16.62
N GLN A 63 17.32 -2.22 -17.75
CA GLN A 63 16.94 -1.54 -18.99
C GLN A 63 15.60 -2.04 -19.53
N ALA A 64 15.36 -3.36 -19.49
CA ALA A 64 14.11 -3.95 -19.94
C ALA A 64 12.91 -3.46 -19.11
N VAL A 65 13.00 -3.43 -17.78
CA VAL A 65 11.91 -2.91 -16.93
C VAL A 65 11.67 -1.43 -17.22
N ALA A 66 12.72 -0.62 -17.37
CA ALA A 66 12.61 0.80 -17.69
C ALA A 66 11.90 1.02 -19.05
N ILE A 67 12.18 0.18 -20.06
CA ILE A 67 11.48 0.22 -21.34
C ILE A 67 10.01 -0.14 -21.15
N VAL A 68 9.74 -1.28 -20.50
CA VAL A 68 8.40 -1.85 -20.32
C VAL A 68 7.46 -0.91 -19.55
N MET A 69 7.96 -0.16 -18.57
CA MET A 69 7.18 0.84 -17.83
C MET A 69 6.53 1.89 -18.74
N ASN A 70 7.16 2.21 -19.87
CA ASN A 70 6.65 3.23 -20.79
C ASN A 70 5.56 2.73 -21.74
N PHE A 71 5.22 1.43 -21.70
CA PHE A 71 4.19 0.86 -22.58
C PHE A 71 2.82 0.86 -21.92
N SER A 72 1.81 1.11 -22.75
CA SER A 72 0.42 0.92 -22.35
C SER A 72 0.11 -0.57 -22.16
N THR A 73 -0.83 -0.91 -21.27
CA THR A 73 -1.29 -2.30 -21.04
C THR A 73 -2.71 -2.55 -21.58
N ILE A 74 -3.53 -1.51 -21.78
CA ILE A 74 -4.89 -1.62 -22.35
C ILE A 74 -4.88 -1.50 -23.88
N GLU A 75 -4.45 -0.36 -24.40
CA GLU A 75 -4.51 -0.05 -25.83
C GLU A 75 -3.13 0.32 -26.38
N PRO A 76 -2.84 -0.03 -27.65
CA PRO A 76 -3.63 -0.80 -28.61
C PRO A 76 -3.68 -2.32 -28.30
N GLN A 77 -4.69 -3.03 -28.81
CA GLN A 77 -4.89 -4.48 -28.57
C GLN A 77 -3.65 -5.32 -28.93
N ALA A 78 -2.90 -4.93 -29.96
CA ALA A 78 -1.68 -5.64 -30.35
C ALA A 78 -0.58 -5.58 -29.27
N ILE A 79 -0.52 -4.50 -28.48
CA ILE A 79 0.37 -4.37 -27.33
C ILE A 79 -0.16 -5.17 -26.14
N ARG A 80 -1.47 -5.16 -25.90
CA ARG A 80 -2.11 -6.00 -24.88
C ARG A 80 -1.87 -7.50 -25.10
N ASP A 81 -1.98 -7.96 -26.34
CA ASP A 81 -1.73 -9.36 -26.72
C ASP A 81 -0.27 -9.78 -26.50
N VAL A 82 0.66 -8.82 -26.48
CA VAL A 82 2.08 -9.05 -26.15
C VAL A 82 2.28 -9.13 -24.64
N TRP A 83 1.62 -8.25 -23.87
CA TRP A 83 1.63 -8.30 -22.40
C TRP A 83 1.00 -9.57 -21.84
N LEU A 84 -0.10 -10.01 -22.44
CA LEU A 84 -0.92 -11.14 -22.03
C LEU A 84 -1.07 -12.14 -23.19
N PRO A 85 -0.04 -12.96 -23.48
CA PRO A 85 -0.08 -13.89 -24.59
C PRO A 85 -1.17 -14.96 -24.41
N LYS A 86 -1.97 -15.21 -25.45
CA LYS A 86 -3.09 -16.17 -25.40
C LYS A 86 -2.72 -17.59 -24.96
N GLY A 87 -1.48 -18.02 -25.18
CA GLY A 87 -1.00 -19.35 -24.78
C GLY A 87 -0.52 -19.45 -23.34
N HIS A 88 0.02 -18.37 -22.78
CA HIS A 88 0.51 -18.32 -21.39
C HIS A 88 0.30 -16.91 -20.84
N MET A 89 -0.95 -16.62 -20.48
CA MET A 89 -1.42 -15.26 -20.15
C MET A 89 -0.61 -14.63 -19.01
N TRP A 90 -0.17 -15.44 -18.06
CA TRP A 90 0.53 -14.98 -16.86
C TRP A 90 2.04 -14.92 -17.00
N LYS A 91 2.64 -15.32 -18.14
CA LYS A 91 4.10 -15.48 -18.29
C LYS A 91 4.87 -14.28 -17.75
N HIS A 92 4.61 -13.11 -18.35
CA HIS A 92 5.35 -11.89 -18.06
C HIS A 92 4.98 -11.31 -16.69
N VAL A 93 3.71 -11.42 -16.31
CA VAL A 93 3.20 -11.01 -14.99
C VAL A 93 3.92 -11.79 -13.89
N ASP A 94 4.06 -13.11 -14.06
CA ASP A 94 4.68 -14.01 -13.10
C ASP A 94 6.19 -13.79 -12.98
N THR A 95 6.86 -13.53 -14.11
CA THR A 95 8.27 -13.14 -14.12
C THR A 95 8.47 -11.84 -13.33
N ILE A 96 7.73 -10.78 -13.66
CA ILE A 96 7.88 -9.46 -13.03
C ILE A 96 7.56 -9.56 -11.53
N PHE A 97 6.48 -10.25 -11.17
CA PHE A 97 6.13 -10.49 -9.78
C PHE A 97 7.18 -11.35 -9.05
N GLY A 98 7.77 -12.34 -9.73
CA GLY A 98 8.86 -13.16 -9.20
C GLY A 98 10.09 -12.34 -8.84
N LEU A 99 10.57 -11.52 -9.78
CA LEU A 99 11.69 -10.59 -9.57
C LEU A 99 11.40 -9.64 -8.40
N PHE A 100 10.21 -9.02 -8.40
CA PHE A 100 9.76 -8.15 -7.31
C PHE A 100 9.74 -8.87 -5.97
N LYS A 101 9.13 -10.05 -5.91
CA LYS A 101 9.02 -10.86 -4.69
C LYS A 101 10.39 -11.23 -4.13
N ASP A 102 11.31 -11.70 -4.97
CA ASP A 102 12.63 -12.13 -4.52
C ASP A 102 13.46 -10.96 -3.96
N ILE A 103 13.38 -9.78 -4.57
CA ILE A 103 14.02 -8.56 -4.05
C ILE A 103 13.36 -8.13 -2.73
N VAL A 104 12.03 -8.09 -2.64
CA VAL A 104 11.31 -7.72 -1.41
C VAL A 104 11.63 -8.69 -0.26
N TYR A 105 11.69 -9.99 -0.54
CA TYR A 105 12.08 -10.97 0.47
C TYR A 105 13.49 -10.70 0.97
N HIS A 106 14.45 -10.51 0.07
CA HIS A 106 15.82 -10.19 0.45
C HIS A 106 15.92 -8.90 1.28
N VAL A 107 15.30 -7.81 0.83
CA VAL A 107 15.32 -6.52 1.53
C VAL A 107 14.67 -6.66 2.91
N VAL A 108 13.46 -7.20 2.99
CA VAL A 108 12.76 -7.28 4.28
C VAL A 108 13.48 -8.25 5.23
N ASP A 109 13.92 -9.43 4.78
CA ASP A 109 14.57 -10.40 5.67
C ASP A 109 15.97 -9.94 6.13
N THR A 110 16.71 -9.26 5.28
CA THR A 110 18.06 -8.78 5.63
C THR A 110 18.01 -7.56 6.56
N PHE A 111 16.99 -6.71 6.41
CA PHE A 111 16.89 -5.42 7.13
C PHE A 111 15.76 -5.40 8.17
N SER A 112 15.29 -6.58 8.58
CA SER A 112 14.24 -6.75 9.60
C SER A 112 14.65 -6.28 11.00
N ASP A 113 15.95 -6.26 11.30
CA ASP A 113 16.49 -6.06 12.65
C ASP A 113 17.28 -4.75 12.72
N ASP A 114 16.64 -3.65 13.16
CA ASP A 114 17.18 -2.39 13.72
C ASP A 114 18.40 -1.70 13.05
N ASN A 115 18.86 -2.19 11.90
CA ASN A 115 20.00 -1.66 11.18
C ASN A 115 19.47 -0.81 10.03
N ASN A 116 19.56 0.52 10.21
CA ASN A 116 19.40 1.46 9.11
C ASN A 116 20.33 1.03 7.96
N LEU A 117 19.73 0.58 6.87
CA LEU A 117 20.44 0.29 5.63
C LEU A 117 21.22 1.55 5.23
N PRO A 118 22.54 1.44 4.92
CA PRO A 118 23.27 2.55 4.33
C PRO A 118 22.48 3.14 3.16
N SER A 119 22.30 4.47 3.16
CA SER A 119 21.38 5.14 2.23
C SER A 119 21.61 4.73 0.78
N ALA A 120 22.87 4.57 0.35
CA ALA A 120 23.21 4.15 -1.01
C ALA A 120 22.66 2.76 -1.41
N ILE A 121 22.59 1.82 -0.47
CA ILE A 121 22.03 0.48 -0.72
C ILE A 121 20.51 0.57 -0.77
N ALA A 122 19.90 1.38 0.11
CA ALA A 122 18.47 1.66 0.09
C ALA A 122 18.06 2.33 -1.25
N ASP A 123 18.81 3.32 -1.70
CA ASP A 123 18.60 4.03 -2.97
C ASP A 123 18.69 3.07 -4.17
N THR A 124 19.62 2.10 -4.11
CA THR A 124 19.78 1.09 -5.17
C THR A 124 18.55 0.18 -5.25
N TYR A 125 18.11 -0.38 -4.12
CA TYR A 125 16.91 -1.22 -4.09
C TYR A 125 15.64 -0.42 -4.43
N GLN A 126 15.56 0.84 -4.01
CA GLN A 126 14.47 1.73 -4.40
C GLN A 126 14.44 1.95 -5.91
N ALA A 127 15.59 2.18 -6.55
CA ALA A 127 15.68 2.32 -8.01
C ALA A 127 15.30 1.04 -8.77
N GLU A 128 15.49 -0.14 -8.18
CA GLU A 128 15.14 -1.43 -8.77
C GLU A 128 13.68 -1.83 -8.53
N LEU A 129 13.15 -1.60 -7.33
CA LEU A 129 11.78 -1.96 -6.93
C LEU A 129 10.74 -1.03 -7.54
N THR A 130 10.99 0.29 -7.53
CA THR A 130 10.06 1.30 -8.04
C THR A 130 9.52 0.96 -9.43
N PRO A 131 10.36 0.66 -10.44
CA PRO A 131 9.86 0.42 -11.78
C PRO A 131 9.06 -0.89 -11.92
N LEU A 132 9.45 -1.94 -11.19
CA LEU A 132 8.70 -3.19 -11.13
C LEU A 132 7.32 -3.00 -10.50
N MET A 133 7.27 -2.28 -9.39
CA MET A 133 6.03 -2.02 -8.66
C MET A 133 5.06 -1.17 -9.46
N LEU A 134 5.53 -0.11 -10.13
CA LEU A 134 4.67 0.72 -10.98
C LEU A 134 4.03 -0.09 -12.12
N VAL A 135 4.79 -0.98 -12.74
CA VAL A 135 4.28 -1.90 -13.76
C VAL A 135 3.22 -2.85 -13.16
N LEU A 136 3.48 -3.42 -11.98
CA LEU A 136 2.52 -4.29 -11.30
C LEU A 136 1.23 -3.55 -10.90
N VAL A 137 1.34 -2.36 -10.31
CA VAL A 137 0.19 -1.50 -9.96
C VAL A 137 -0.66 -1.24 -11.19
N ARG A 138 -0.02 -0.89 -12.31
CA ARG A 138 -0.69 -0.62 -13.58
C ARG A 138 -1.42 -1.88 -14.09
N LEU A 139 -0.74 -3.02 -14.15
CA LEU A 139 -1.34 -4.28 -14.60
C LEU A 139 -2.54 -4.71 -13.74
N VAL A 140 -2.42 -4.59 -12.42
CA VAL A 140 -3.48 -4.91 -11.46
C VAL A 140 -4.67 -3.96 -11.58
N SER A 141 -4.41 -2.67 -11.81
CA SER A 141 -5.46 -1.65 -11.94
C SER A 141 -6.23 -1.79 -13.26
N GLU A 142 -5.54 -2.13 -14.34
CA GLU A 142 -6.10 -2.16 -15.69
C GLU A 142 -6.69 -3.52 -16.11
N HIS A 143 -6.27 -4.63 -15.47
CA HIS A 143 -6.71 -5.98 -15.83
C HIS A 143 -7.26 -6.74 -14.60
N PRO A 144 -8.60 -6.91 -14.49
CA PRO A 144 -9.22 -7.64 -13.39
C PRO A 144 -8.72 -9.09 -13.24
N ASP A 145 -8.45 -9.77 -14.36
CA ASP A 145 -7.93 -11.14 -14.34
C ASP A 145 -6.52 -11.18 -13.71
N VAL A 146 -5.66 -10.20 -14.05
CA VAL A 146 -4.31 -10.07 -13.47
C VAL A 146 -4.39 -9.74 -11.98
N ARG A 147 -5.32 -8.86 -11.59
CA ARG A 147 -5.58 -8.56 -10.18
C ARG A 147 -5.95 -9.80 -9.40
N GLU A 148 -6.90 -10.61 -9.88
CA GLU A 148 -7.31 -11.83 -9.19
C GLU A 148 -6.14 -12.83 -9.07
N HIS A 149 -5.38 -13.00 -10.15
CA HIS A 149 -4.22 -13.90 -10.16
C HIS A 149 -3.13 -13.47 -9.16
N LEU A 150 -2.77 -12.19 -9.15
CA LEU A 150 -1.78 -11.65 -8.21
C LEU A 150 -2.31 -11.56 -6.77
N PHE A 151 -3.61 -11.32 -6.60
CA PHE A 151 -4.25 -11.32 -5.29
C PHE A 151 -4.01 -12.65 -4.57
N TYR A 152 -4.25 -13.79 -5.24
CA TYR A 152 -4.00 -15.10 -4.63
C TYR A 152 -2.52 -15.42 -4.39
N LYS A 153 -1.60 -14.77 -5.09
CA LYS A 153 -0.15 -14.89 -4.82
C LYS A 153 0.29 -14.09 -3.60
N VAL A 154 -0.33 -12.94 -3.36
CA VAL A 154 -0.03 -12.08 -2.19
C VAL A 154 -0.80 -12.55 -0.94
N TYR A 155 -2.06 -12.93 -1.13
CA TYR A 155 -3.00 -13.38 -0.11
C TYR A 155 -3.49 -14.81 -0.42
N PRO A 156 -2.71 -15.85 -0.09
CA PRO A 156 -3.16 -17.23 -0.24
C PRO A 156 -4.42 -17.49 0.60
N LYS A 157 -5.36 -18.30 0.08
CA LYS A 157 -6.70 -18.53 0.65
C LYS A 157 -6.72 -18.99 2.11
N ASP A 158 -5.64 -19.62 2.58
CA ASP A 158 -5.53 -20.19 3.94
C ASP A 158 -4.53 -19.44 4.84
N ALA A 159 -4.02 -18.27 4.41
CA ALA A 159 -2.85 -17.64 5.04
C ALA A 159 -3.10 -16.36 5.83
N ILE A 160 -4.30 -15.76 5.78
CA ILE A 160 -4.57 -14.56 6.58
C ILE A 160 -5.02 -14.97 7.98
N ASP A 161 -4.04 -15.25 8.83
CA ASP A 161 -4.28 -15.42 10.26
C ASP A 161 -4.51 -14.06 10.91
N PHE A 162 -5.79 -13.74 11.12
CA PHE A 162 -6.20 -12.54 11.82
C PHE A 162 -5.91 -12.58 13.32
N ALA A 163 -5.44 -13.69 13.91
CA ALA A 163 -4.97 -13.69 15.31
C ALA A 163 -3.66 -12.90 15.47
N VAL A 164 -2.87 -12.78 14.39
CA VAL A 164 -1.57 -12.10 14.39
C VAL A 164 -1.67 -10.73 13.70
N LEU A 165 -0.83 -9.79 14.14
CA LEU A 165 -0.68 -8.48 13.50
C LEU A 165 -0.30 -8.63 12.01
N PRO A 166 -0.85 -7.82 11.09
CA PRO A 166 -0.60 -7.91 9.66
C PRO A 166 0.88 -7.94 9.27
N GLU A 167 1.73 -7.16 9.93
CA GLU A 167 3.18 -7.10 9.71
C GLU A 167 3.94 -8.33 10.19
N ASN A 168 3.38 -9.10 11.13
CA ASN A 168 4.01 -10.28 11.73
C ASN A 168 3.51 -11.60 11.14
N ARG A 169 2.58 -11.55 10.17
CA ARG A 169 2.09 -12.74 9.47
C ARG A 169 3.19 -13.36 8.58
N PRO A 170 3.07 -14.64 8.22
CA PRO A 170 3.94 -15.23 7.20
C PRO A 170 3.58 -14.74 5.79
N GLY A 171 4.57 -14.78 4.89
CA GLY A 171 4.34 -14.61 3.44
C GLY A 171 4.50 -13.18 2.91
N MET A 172 4.05 -12.99 1.68
CA MET A 172 4.29 -11.76 0.92
C MET A 172 3.50 -10.56 1.46
N ALA A 173 2.23 -10.77 1.86
CA ALA A 173 1.40 -9.70 2.41
C ALA A 173 2.06 -8.97 3.59
N ALA A 174 2.58 -9.72 4.56
CA ALA A 174 3.25 -9.14 5.73
C ALA A 174 4.50 -8.34 5.37
N LYS A 175 5.31 -8.86 4.45
CA LYS A 175 6.50 -8.17 3.94
C LYS A 175 6.14 -6.85 3.27
N LEU A 176 5.05 -6.82 2.49
CA LEU A 176 4.54 -5.59 1.89
C LEU A 176 4.02 -4.60 2.94
N VAL A 177 3.31 -5.07 3.98
CA VAL A 177 2.89 -4.20 5.09
C VAL A 177 4.11 -3.56 5.79
N ARG A 178 5.17 -4.34 6.02
CA ARG A 178 6.43 -3.83 6.59
C ARG A 178 7.12 -2.81 5.68
N LEU A 179 7.15 -3.08 4.37
CA LEU A 179 7.73 -2.17 3.37
C LEU A 179 6.95 -0.84 3.28
N MET A 180 5.62 -0.91 3.40
CA MET A 180 4.73 0.25 3.45
C MET A 180 4.97 1.15 4.68
N ARG A 181 5.45 0.58 5.79
CA ARG A 181 5.77 1.34 7.02
C ARG A 181 7.09 2.11 6.94
N SER A 182 7.85 1.97 5.85
CA SER A 182 9.14 2.67 5.73
C SER A 182 8.95 4.21 5.79
N PRO A 183 9.83 4.94 6.50
CA PRO A 183 9.63 6.37 6.82
C PRO A 183 9.73 7.30 5.61
N ASP A 184 10.22 6.83 4.46
CA ASP A 184 10.28 7.64 3.24
C ASP A 184 8.86 7.91 2.71
N SER A 185 8.39 9.14 2.86
CA SER A 185 6.99 9.52 2.62
C SER A 185 6.78 10.25 1.27
N GLY A 186 7.72 10.13 0.34
CA GLY A 186 7.61 10.72 -1.00
C GLY A 186 6.53 10.06 -1.89
N PRO A 187 5.95 10.75 -2.87
CA PRO A 187 4.90 10.20 -3.74
C PRO A 187 5.35 9.03 -4.65
N PHE A 188 6.67 8.89 -4.84
CA PHE A 188 7.33 7.80 -5.55
C PHE A 188 8.21 6.95 -4.63
N SER A 189 8.01 7.05 -3.31
CA SER A 189 8.70 6.18 -2.37
C SER A 189 8.18 4.75 -2.49
N VAL A 190 9.04 3.80 -2.14
CA VAL A 190 8.67 2.37 -2.15
C VAL A 190 7.50 2.11 -1.21
N SER A 191 7.42 2.78 -0.05
CA SER A 191 6.27 2.66 0.86
C SER A 191 4.96 3.10 0.21
N THR A 192 4.95 4.27 -0.43
CA THR A 192 3.74 4.82 -1.05
C THR A 192 3.26 3.94 -2.19
N ILE A 193 4.16 3.49 -3.06
CA ILE A 193 3.82 2.59 -4.17
C ILE A 193 3.39 1.21 -3.65
N THR A 194 3.93 0.76 -2.50
CA THR A 194 3.48 -0.48 -1.86
C THR A 194 2.03 -0.37 -1.41
N GLY A 195 1.66 0.76 -0.80
CA GLY A 195 0.27 1.03 -0.44
C GLY A 195 -0.65 1.05 -1.66
N ASP A 196 -0.24 1.66 -2.77
CA ASP A 196 -1.02 1.64 -4.03
C ASP A 196 -1.20 0.22 -4.57
N LEU A 197 -0.16 -0.61 -4.52
CA LEU A 197 -0.24 -1.99 -4.98
C LEU A 197 -1.21 -2.80 -4.11
N LEU A 198 -1.11 -2.68 -2.79
CA LEU A 198 -2.00 -3.37 -1.85
C LEU A 198 -3.46 -2.93 -2.03
N LEU A 199 -3.70 -1.63 -2.18
CA LEU A 199 -5.05 -1.08 -2.43
C LEU A 199 -5.61 -1.54 -3.78
N ALA A 200 -4.79 -1.52 -4.84
CA ALA A 200 -5.18 -1.99 -6.16
C ALA A 200 -5.52 -3.50 -6.16
N LEU A 201 -4.76 -4.31 -5.43
CA LEU A 201 -5.03 -5.75 -5.27
C LEU A 201 -6.38 -6.01 -4.57
N LEU A 202 -6.74 -5.17 -3.61
CA LEU A 202 -8.04 -5.21 -2.92
C LEU A 202 -9.17 -4.52 -3.69
N GLY A 203 -8.96 -4.23 -4.98
CA GLY A 203 -9.99 -3.66 -5.85
C GLY A 203 -10.30 -2.19 -5.58
N ASN A 204 -9.36 -1.45 -4.99
CA ASN A 204 -9.52 -0.06 -4.56
C ASN A 204 -10.59 0.14 -3.47
N ASP A 205 -10.89 -0.92 -2.71
CA ASP A 205 -11.79 -0.85 -1.57
C ASP A 205 -11.01 -0.45 -0.30
N ILE A 206 -11.18 0.81 0.13
CA ILE A 206 -10.55 1.38 1.32
C ILE A 206 -10.96 0.62 2.58
N ARG A 207 -12.21 0.14 2.67
CA ARG A 207 -12.70 -0.61 3.83
C ARG A 207 -11.96 -1.93 3.96
N GLN A 208 -11.86 -2.69 2.87
CA GLN A 208 -11.13 -3.97 2.86
C GLN A 208 -9.63 -3.76 3.12
N PHE A 209 -9.07 -2.67 2.60
CA PHE A 209 -7.68 -2.29 2.86
C PHE A 209 -7.42 -2.05 4.36
N ILE A 210 -8.27 -1.28 5.05
CA ILE A 210 -8.15 -1.05 6.49
C ILE A 210 -8.30 -2.35 7.28
N LEU A 211 -9.28 -3.19 6.96
CA LEU A 211 -9.51 -4.45 7.67
C LEU A 211 -8.34 -5.44 7.48
N THR A 212 -7.70 -5.42 6.31
CA THR A 212 -6.62 -6.38 5.99
C THR A 212 -5.27 -5.93 6.53
N VAL A 213 -4.96 -4.64 6.39
CA VAL A 213 -3.63 -4.06 6.68
C VAL A 213 -3.56 -3.39 8.05
N GLY A 214 -4.71 -2.96 8.59
CA GLY A 214 -4.80 -2.15 9.81
C GLY A 214 -4.55 -0.67 9.54
N TYR A 215 -5.41 0.20 10.09
CA TYR A 215 -5.27 1.66 9.97
C TYR A 215 -3.92 2.17 10.50
N GLY A 216 -3.39 1.56 11.57
CA GLY A 216 -2.08 1.94 12.12
C GLY A 216 -0.94 1.81 11.10
N ASN A 217 -0.97 0.75 10.29
CA ASN A 217 0.01 0.57 9.21
C ASN A 217 -0.33 1.45 7.99
N ALA A 218 -1.61 1.61 7.68
CA ALA A 218 -2.08 2.35 6.49
C ALA A 218 -2.04 3.88 6.63
N ALA A 219 -2.01 4.43 7.85
CA ALA A 219 -2.17 5.86 8.10
C ALA A 219 -1.12 6.72 7.36
N GLY A 220 0.15 6.32 7.38
CA GLY A 220 1.23 7.05 6.69
C GLY A 220 0.99 7.11 5.18
N TYR A 221 0.59 5.98 4.58
CA TYR A 221 0.21 5.91 3.17
C TYR A 221 -1.00 6.78 2.84
N MET A 222 -2.06 6.72 3.65
CA MET A 222 -3.28 7.51 3.42
C MET A 222 -3.01 9.01 3.47
N VAL A 223 -2.16 9.46 4.41
CA VAL A 223 -1.71 10.85 4.49
C VAL A 223 -0.90 11.24 3.25
N ALA A 224 0.05 10.40 2.83
CA ALA A 224 0.89 10.66 1.66
C ALA A 224 0.09 10.74 0.34
N ARG A 225 -0.98 9.95 0.23
CA ARG A 225 -1.90 9.96 -0.94
C ARG A 225 -3.08 10.91 -0.80
N HIS A 226 -3.19 11.66 0.30
CA HIS A 226 -4.34 12.53 0.61
C HIS A 226 -5.68 11.79 0.52
N ILE A 227 -5.72 10.54 0.99
CA ILE A 227 -6.94 9.73 1.04
C ILE A 227 -7.67 10.08 2.34
N GLU A 228 -8.77 10.82 2.21
CA GLU A 228 -9.70 11.05 3.30
C GLU A 228 -10.62 9.83 3.44
N ILE A 229 -10.77 9.29 4.65
CA ILE A 229 -11.72 8.22 4.91
C ILE A 229 -13.07 8.89 5.21
N PRO A 230 -14.09 8.75 4.35
CA PRO A 230 -15.39 9.31 4.62
C PRO A 230 -16.06 8.62 5.83
N ALA A 231 -16.91 9.36 6.53
CA ALA A 231 -17.46 8.94 7.83
C ALA A 231 -18.33 7.67 7.75
N ASP A 232 -18.96 7.44 6.61
CA ASP A 232 -19.73 6.23 6.30
C ASP A 232 -18.86 4.98 6.29
N ILE A 233 -17.65 5.04 5.72
CA ILE A 233 -16.70 3.94 5.74
C ILE A 233 -16.23 3.68 7.17
N ILE A 234 -15.99 4.73 7.95
CA ILE A 234 -15.64 4.60 9.37
C ILE A 234 -16.76 3.88 10.14
N GLU A 235 -18.01 4.25 9.90
CA GLU A 235 -19.17 3.62 10.54
C GLU A 235 -19.32 2.16 10.13
N GLN A 236 -19.25 1.84 8.83
CA GLN A 236 -19.31 0.47 8.31
C GLN A 236 -18.16 -0.41 8.83
N VAL A 237 -16.95 0.15 8.94
CA VAL A 237 -15.80 -0.54 9.52
C VAL A 237 -16.08 -0.83 11.00
N ARG A 238 -16.61 0.14 11.76
CA ARG A 238 -16.97 -0.02 13.17
C ARG A 238 -18.06 -1.07 13.38
N GLU A 239 -19.12 -1.04 12.58
CA GLU A 239 -20.18 -2.05 12.60
C GLU A 239 -19.63 -3.44 12.36
N SER A 240 -18.80 -3.62 11.32
CA SER A 240 -18.16 -4.91 11.04
C SER A 240 -17.16 -5.36 12.11
N SER A 241 -16.66 -4.44 12.95
CA SER A 241 -15.73 -4.73 14.04
C SER A 241 -16.41 -4.98 15.40
N SER A 242 -17.73 -4.84 15.48
CA SER A 242 -18.52 -4.90 16.73
C SER A 242 -19.02 -6.30 17.10
N GLU A 243 -18.88 -7.27 16.21
CA GLU A 243 -19.19 -8.67 16.48
C GLU A 243 -18.04 -9.37 17.25
N SER A 244 -18.38 -10.32 18.13
CA SER A 244 -17.38 -11.11 18.85
C SER A 244 -16.55 -11.95 17.85
N GLY A 245 -15.23 -11.77 17.87
CA GLY A 245 -14.35 -12.37 16.86
C GLY A 245 -14.19 -11.54 15.60
N ALA A 246 -14.58 -10.25 15.60
CA ALA A 246 -14.34 -9.34 14.49
C ALA A 246 -12.92 -8.73 14.50
N VAL A 247 -12.48 -8.27 13.33
CA VAL A 247 -11.15 -7.67 13.13
C VAL A 247 -11.14 -6.23 13.66
N ASN A 248 -10.16 -5.91 14.50
CA ASN A 248 -9.87 -4.57 14.96
C ASN A 248 -9.33 -3.73 13.79
N PRO A 249 -10.00 -2.64 13.40
CA PRO A 249 -9.62 -1.84 12.25
C PRO A 249 -8.34 -1.03 12.44
N VAL A 250 -7.91 -0.81 13.69
CA VAL A 250 -6.65 -0.11 13.99
C VAL A 250 -5.47 -1.03 13.72
N THR A 251 -5.53 -2.26 14.25
CA THR A 251 -4.41 -3.20 14.22
C THR A 251 -4.49 -4.22 13.09
N GLY A 252 -5.65 -4.39 12.45
CA GLY A 252 -5.88 -5.39 11.42
C GLY A 252 -5.86 -6.84 11.92
N ARG A 253 -5.91 -7.07 13.24
CA ARG A 253 -6.02 -8.39 13.90
C ARG A 253 -7.36 -8.52 14.62
N TYR A 254 -7.79 -9.72 14.98
CA TYR A 254 -8.93 -9.94 15.87
C TYR A 254 -8.71 -9.27 17.22
N TRP A 255 -9.79 -8.80 17.84
CA TRP A 255 -9.76 -8.32 19.22
C TRP A 255 -9.25 -9.43 20.15
N SER A 256 -8.13 -9.19 20.83
CA SER A 256 -7.68 -10.08 21.89
C SER A 256 -8.43 -9.81 23.19
N GLN A 257 -8.48 -10.79 24.09
CA GLN A 257 -9.06 -10.60 25.43
C GLN A 257 -8.29 -9.53 26.24
N GLU A 258 -7.00 -9.35 25.96
CA GLU A 258 -6.17 -8.27 26.51
C GLU A 258 -6.64 -6.89 26.03
N ASP A 259 -6.87 -6.73 24.71
CA ASP A 259 -7.27 -5.45 24.10
C ASP A 259 -8.65 -4.95 24.58
N THR A 260 -9.52 -5.85 25.05
CA THR A 260 -10.93 -5.51 25.27
C THR A 260 -11.22 -5.05 26.70
N ASN A 261 -10.41 -5.42 27.70
CA ASN A 261 -10.74 -5.11 29.11
C ASN A 261 -9.59 -5.19 30.13
N GLN A 262 -8.39 -5.67 29.81
CA GLN A 262 -7.41 -5.99 30.86
C GLN A 262 -6.54 -4.81 31.31
N GLU A 263 -6.18 -3.86 30.44
CA GLU A 263 -5.37 -2.70 30.85
C GLU A 263 -6.14 -1.77 31.81
N LEU A 264 -7.42 -1.47 31.54
CA LEU A 264 -8.23 -0.61 32.42
C LEU A 264 -8.66 -1.29 33.72
N ALA A 265 -8.80 -2.63 33.71
CA ALA A 265 -9.21 -3.39 34.89
C ALA A 265 -8.05 -3.67 35.87
N ASN A 266 -6.80 -3.66 35.39
CA ASN A 266 -5.61 -3.94 36.21
C ASN A 266 -4.92 -2.68 36.76
N MET A 267 -5.24 -1.48 36.26
CA MET A 267 -4.70 -0.22 36.78
C MET A 267 -5.37 0.14 38.11
N THR A 268 -4.57 0.55 39.09
CA THR A 268 -5.10 1.16 40.32
C THR A 268 -5.73 2.51 40.00
N ASP A 269 -6.61 3.01 40.87
CA ASP A 269 -7.30 4.28 40.60
C ASP A 269 -6.32 5.47 40.52
N GLU A 270 -5.24 5.44 41.31
CA GLU A 270 -4.12 6.39 41.23
C GLU A 270 -3.35 6.33 39.89
N GLU A 271 -3.26 5.15 39.27
CA GLU A 271 -2.63 4.98 37.95
C GLU A 271 -3.55 5.51 36.84
N LYS A 272 -4.86 5.27 36.96
CA LYS A 272 -5.86 5.83 36.03
C LYS A 272 -5.84 7.36 36.05
N GLU A 273 -5.71 7.98 37.21
CA GLU A 273 -5.61 9.43 37.34
C GLU A 273 -4.35 9.98 36.65
N ARG A 274 -3.19 9.36 36.87
CA ARG A 274 -1.94 9.76 36.20
C ARG A 274 -2.01 9.59 34.68
N GLU A 275 -2.64 8.53 34.20
CA GLU A 275 -2.85 8.30 32.77
C GLU A 275 -3.80 9.36 32.17
N ALA A 276 -4.86 9.72 32.90
CA ALA A 276 -5.82 10.76 32.51
C ALA A 276 -5.16 12.14 32.44
N GLU A 277 -4.29 12.49 33.38
CA GLU A 277 -3.50 13.73 33.36
C GLU A 277 -2.56 13.78 32.15
N ARG A 278 -1.85 12.68 31.86
CA ARG A 278 -0.98 12.57 30.68
C ARG A 278 -1.77 12.77 29.39
N LEU A 279 -2.92 12.11 29.25
CA LEU A 279 -3.81 12.25 28.10
C LEU A 279 -4.33 13.68 27.96
N PHE A 280 -4.73 14.32 29.06
CA PHE A 280 -5.18 15.71 29.05
C PHE A 280 -4.13 16.66 28.45
N VAL A 281 -2.87 16.53 28.89
CA VAL A 281 -1.76 17.33 28.36
C VAL A 281 -1.50 17.03 26.88
N LEU A 282 -1.58 15.76 26.47
CA LEU A 282 -1.35 15.34 25.08
C LEU A 282 -2.40 15.96 24.14
N PHE A 283 -3.68 15.92 24.51
CA PHE A 283 -4.77 16.54 23.76
C PHE A 283 -4.65 18.07 23.71
N GLU A 284 -4.19 18.72 24.80
CA GLU A 284 -3.93 20.15 24.80
C GLU A 284 -2.82 20.54 23.81
N ARG A 285 -1.73 19.76 23.78
CA ARG A 285 -0.61 19.96 22.84
C ARG A 285 -1.03 19.70 21.39
N LEU A 286 -1.85 18.68 21.14
CA LEU A 286 -2.42 18.39 19.83
C LEU A 286 -3.31 19.55 19.34
N ASN A 287 -4.20 20.06 20.20
CA ASN A 287 -5.06 21.20 19.86
C ASN A 287 -4.26 22.50 19.65
N LYS A 288 -3.13 22.68 20.36
CA LYS A 288 -2.21 23.81 20.16
C LYS A 288 -1.44 23.75 18.85
N THR A 289 -1.14 22.55 18.34
CA THR A 289 -0.42 22.36 17.06
C THR A 289 -1.33 22.53 15.84
N GLY A 290 -2.66 22.58 16.02
CA GLY A 290 -3.61 23.12 15.03
C GLY A 290 -3.93 22.22 13.83
N ILE A 291 -3.39 21.00 13.79
CA ILE A 291 -3.58 20.05 12.68
C ILE A 291 -4.95 19.35 12.78
N ILE A 292 -5.46 19.11 13.99
CA ILE A 292 -6.77 18.50 14.25
C ILE A 292 -7.36 19.20 15.49
N LYS A 293 -8.61 19.70 15.39
CA LYS A 293 -9.37 20.21 16.54
C LYS A 293 -10.33 19.14 17.03
N THR A 294 -9.96 18.42 18.07
CA THR A 294 -10.82 17.39 18.70
C THR A 294 -11.21 17.83 20.11
N ALA A 295 -12.47 17.64 20.47
CA ALA A 295 -12.93 17.84 21.85
C ALA A 295 -12.15 16.87 22.76
N ASN A 296 -11.56 17.39 23.85
CA ASN A 296 -10.82 16.56 24.78
C ASN A 296 -11.82 15.60 25.47
N PRO A 297 -11.66 14.28 25.33
CA PRO A 297 -12.61 13.30 25.85
C PRO A 297 -12.75 13.37 27.37
N VAL A 298 -11.70 13.74 28.11
CA VAL A 298 -11.73 13.94 29.57
C VAL A 298 -12.66 15.11 29.93
N ARG A 299 -12.58 16.20 29.16
CA ARG A 299 -13.41 17.39 29.36
C ARG A 299 -14.87 17.15 28.95
N ALA A 300 -15.09 16.44 27.85
CA ALA A 300 -16.43 16.06 27.40
C ALA A 300 -17.11 15.11 28.40
N ALA A 301 -16.36 14.17 29.00
CA ALA A 301 -16.86 13.31 30.06
C ALA A 301 -17.25 14.10 31.33
N ALA A 302 -16.41 15.08 31.72
CA ALA A 302 -16.69 15.99 32.85
C ALA A 302 -17.95 16.83 32.61
N GLU A 303 -18.10 17.40 31.42
CA GLU A 303 -19.25 18.21 31.04
C GLU A 303 -20.54 17.37 30.89
N SER A 304 -20.43 16.07 30.60
CA SER A 304 -21.57 15.14 30.50
C SER A 304 -22.08 14.61 31.85
N GLY A 305 -21.46 15.00 32.97
CA GLY A 305 -21.87 14.56 34.32
C GLY A 305 -21.63 13.07 34.59
N ARG A 306 -20.72 12.43 33.85
CA ARG A 306 -20.38 11.00 33.97
C ARG A 306 -19.18 10.76 34.90
N PHE A 307 -18.91 11.68 35.82
CA PHE A 307 -17.97 11.50 36.92
C PHE A 307 -18.75 10.92 38.11
N GLU A 308 -18.36 9.74 38.58
CA GLU A 308 -18.55 9.39 39.99
C GLU A 308 -17.34 9.96 40.73
N GLU A 309 -17.54 11.05 41.47
CA GLU A 309 -16.59 11.44 42.51
C GLU A 309 -16.63 10.31 43.55
N LEU A 310 -15.52 9.58 43.70
CA LEU A 310 -15.40 8.61 44.79
C LEU A 310 -15.26 9.41 46.09
N ASP A 311 -16.12 9.10 47.06
CA ASP A 311 -16.03 9.70 48.40
C ASP A 311 -14.64 9.40 48.98
N ASP A 312 -13.94 10.47 49.39
CA ASP A 312 -12.69 10.39 50.16
C ASP A 312 -12.95 9.55 51.42
N CYS A 313 -12.58 8.26 51.38
CA CYS A 313 -12.65 7.40 52.55
C CYS A 313 -11.37 7.59 53.40
N ASP A 314 -11.58 8.02 54.65
CA ASP A 314 -10.60 8.09 55.75
C ASP A 314 -9.76 6.81 55.94
#